data_AF-A0A5B0G326-F1
#
_entry.id   AF-A0A5B0G326-F1
#
_cell.length_a   1.000
_cell.length_b   1.000
_cell.length_c   1.000
_cell.angle_alpha   90.00
_cell.angle_beta   90.00
_cell.angle_gamma   90.00
#
_symmetry.space_group_name_H-M   'P 1'
#
loop_
_entity.id
_entity.type
_entity.pdbx_description
1 polymer ?
#
loop_
_entity_poly.entity_id
_entity_poly.type
_entity_poly.pdbx_seq_one_letter_code
_entity_poly.pdbx_strand_id
1 'polypeptide(L)'
;MQYSEWISKTSRAFGMRSGHLRTVDVALKNYSNSKSVTDLVILKNALGDWQNSKDDWRASSRNLGGAVEKLASFVDEKLRLMNHGMVLQHAARAAQTRIARQESTIYHVSKEVEQVQRRTPPVTYKWWVRFDMIQRGTVVEVVVHIKPVIGNLALLDSVQKFWALHIERAWNIATIIERGARYDLQFRLNFTDSIADAYVVNVKNPPPDETAYVAQFPGVNPRDGRAMWARAGTPHMEDWAHVDSQAVIHEFGHMIGCPDEYWTISHKNFGHTYDSSIYNKEPFTSESIMNDTSSNGRIHQRHFRFVEQQYNAWRQPNPAARIEIVRDVSPETTLQMAMKSRRQAMGYDD
;
A
#
# COMPACT_ATOMS: atom_id res chain seq x y z
N MET A 1 -19.55 31.48 16.62
CA MET A 1 -19.28 32.93 16.46
C MET A 1 -18.93 33.19 15.01
N GLN A 2 -19.50 34.24 14.38
CA GLN A 2 -19.12 34.63 13.01
C GLN A 2 -17.89 35.57 13.02
N TYR A 3 -17.10 35.57 11.93
CA TYR A 3 -15.93 36.43 11.81
C TYR A 3 -16.27 37.93 11.93
N SER A 4 -17.36 38.38 11.31
CA SER A 4 -17.85 39.76 11.40
C SER A 4 -18.17 40.17 12.85
N GLU A 5 -18.84 39.30 13.58
CA GLU A 5 -19.16 39.48 15.00
C GLU A 5 -17.88 39.60 15.83
N TRP A 6 -16.91 38.72 15.61
CA TRP A 6 -15.62 38.75 16.30
C TRP A 6 -14.87 40.07 16.07
N ILE A 7 -14.78 40.52 14.83
CA ILE A 7 -14.10 41.78 14.49
C ILE A 7 -14.81 42.96 15.17
N SER A 8 -16.15 43.00 15.13
CA SER A 8 -16.91 44.09 15.76
C SER A 8 -16.67 44.18 17.27
N LYS A 9 -16.64 43.05 17.97
CA LYS A 9 -16.54 43.00 19.43
C LYS A 9 -15.12 43.15 19.96
N THR A 10 -14.13 42.81 19.14
CA THR A 10 -12.72 42.91 19.53
C THR A 10 -12.01 44.13 18.97
N SER A 11 -12.68 44.97 18.19
CA SER A 11 -12.14 46.25 17.72
C SER A 11 -12.17 47.32 18.82
N ARG A 12 -11.19 48.23 18.81
CA ARG A 12 -11.13 49.40 19.70
C ARG A 12 -11.39 50.64 18.86
N ALA A 13 -12.01 51.66 19.45
CA ALA A 13 -12.18 52.96 18.79
C ALA A 13 -10.84 53.58 18.36
N PHE A 14 -9.78 53.41 19.19
CA PHE A 14 -8.43 53.85 18.87
C PHE A 14 -7.42 52.80 19.35
N GLY A 15 -6.78 52.08 18.41
CA GLY A 15 -5.68 51.16 18.73
C GLY A 15 -5.51 50.00 17.74
N MET A 16 -4.29 49.88 17.19
CA MET A 16 -3.89 48.80 16.30
C MET A 16 -4.09 47.41 16.93
N ARG A 17 -4.40 46.41 16.10
CA ARG A 17 -4.50 45.00 16.53
C ARG A 17 -3.08 44.42 16.67
N SER A 18 -2.82 43.71 17.77
CA SER A 18 -1.53 43.03 17.98
C SER A 18 -1.30 41.96 16.92
N GLY A 19 -0.04 41.54 16.73
CA GLY A 19 0.31 40.43 15.83
C GLY A 19 -0.48 39.16 16.16
N HIS A 20 -0.46 38.72 17.41
CA HIS A 20 -1.23 37.56 17.88
C HIS A 20 -2.73 37.68 17.60
N LEU A 21 -3.32 38.87 17.78
CA LEU A 21 -4.76 39.05 17.53
C LEU A 21 -5.08 38.99 16.04
N ARG A 22 -4.19 39.48 15.17
CA ARG A 22 -4.30 39.31 13.71
C ARG A 22 -4.21 37.85 13.30
N THR A 23 -3.40 37.04 13.97
CA THR A 23 -3.34 35.59 13.74
C THR A 23 -4.68 34.92 14.04
N VAL A 24 -5.34 35.29 15.15
CA VAL A 24 -6.70 34.83 15.47
C VAL A 24 -7.71 35.24 14.39
N ASP A 25 -7.60 36.48 13.87
CA ASP A 25 -8.49 36.95 12.81
C ASP A 25 -8.37 36.12 11.54
N VAL A 26 -7.14 35.85 11.09
CA VAL A 26 -6.87 35.04 9.89
C VAL A 26 -7.37 33.62 10.09
N ALA A 27 -7.05 32.98 11.22
CA ALA A 27 -7.48 31.63 11.51
C ALA A 27 -9.02 31.52 11.58
N LEU A 28 -9.69 32.49 12.21
CA LEU A 28 -11.15 32.50 12.29
C LEU A 28 -11.79 32.72 10.92
N LYS A 29 -11.20 33.57 10.08
CA LYS A 29 -11.67 33.78 8.70
C LYS A 29 -11.53 32.51 7.87
N ASN A 30 -10.37 31.84 7.95
CA ASN A 30 -10.12 30.58 7.24
C ASN A 30 -11.11 29.50 7.68
N TYR A 31 -11.25 29.29 8.99
CA TYR A 31 -12.26 28.36 9.52
C TYR A 31 -13.68 28.76 9.12
N SER A 32 -13.99 30.06 9.06
CA SER A 32 -15.32 30.52 8.63
C SER A 32 -15.65 30.12 7.19
N ASN A 33 -14.64 30.02 6.33
CA ASN A 33 -14.78 29.63 4.93
C ASN A 33 -14.77 28.11 4.75
N SER A 34 -13.80 27.42 5.35
CA SER A 34 -13.59 25.98 5.11
C SER A 34 -14.42 25.07 6.01
N LYS A 35 -14.69 25.51 7.25
CA LYS A 35 -15.26 24.69 8.34
C LYS A 35 -14.46 23.41 8.64
N SER A 36 -13.20 23.33 8.24
CA SER A 36 -12.36 22.14 8.40
C SER A 36 -11.89 21.95 9.85
N VAL A 37 -11.62 20.70 10.23
CA VAL A 37 -11.03 20.36 11.55
C VAL A 37 -9.63 21.00 11.68
N THR A 38 -8.84 20.95 10.62
CA THR A 38 -7.49 21.54 10.58
C THR A 38 -7.53 23.04 10.88
N ASP A 39 -8.41 23.79 10.21
CA ASP A 39 -8.55 25.23 10.45
C ASP A 39 -9.10 25.54 11.84
N LEU A 40 -9.93 24.65 12.41
CA LEU A 40 -10.42 24.79 13.78
C LEU A 40 -9.31 24.58 14.81
N VAL A 41 -8.38 23.65 14.58
CA VAL A 41 -7.18 23.46 15.42
C VAL A 41 -6.24 24.66 15.30
N ILE A 42 -6.01 25.16 14.09
CA ILE A 42 -5.22 26.37 13.87
C ILE A 42 -5.83 27.56 14.61
N LEU A 43 -7.17 27.70 14.56
CA LEU A 43 -7.90 28.72 15.32
C LEU A 43 -7.74 28.54 16.84
N LYS A 44 -7.83 27.31 17.35
CA LYS A 44 -7.60 27.02 18.78
C LYS A 44 -6.20 27.45 19.23
N ASN A 45 -5.18 27.09 18.46
CA ASN A 45 -3.80 27.40 18.79
C ASN A 45 -3.55 28.91 18.75
N ALA A 46 -4.00 29.59 17.68
CA ALA A 46 -3.89 31.04 17.57
C ALA A 46 -4.59 31.77 18.74
N LEU A 47 -5.76 31.29 19.16
CA LEU A 47 -6.49 31.85 20.30
C LEU A 47 -5.74 31.62 21.62
N GLY A 48 -5.20 30.42 21.82
CA GLY A 48 -4.39 30.08 22.98
C GLY A 48 -3.12 30.94 23.08
N ASP A 49 -2.40 31.10 21.97
CA ASP A 49 -1.21 31.96 21.89
C ASP A 49 -1.54 33.41 22.27
N TRP A 50 -2.68 33.91 21.78
CA TRP A 50 -3.14 35.25 22.15
C TRP A 50 -3.46 35.35 23.65
N GLN A 51 -4.19 34.37 24.21
CA GLN A 51 -4.53 34.33 25.64
C GLN A 51 -3.26 34.28 26.51
N ASN A 52 -2.28 33.48 26.11
CA ASN A 52 -0.99 33.36 26.81
C ASN A 52 -0.12 34.61 26.68
N SER A 53 -0.31 35.43 25.64
CA SER A 53 0.39 36.71 25.46
C SER A 53 -0.10 37.85 26.38
N LYS A 54 -0.98 37.54 27.35
CA LYS A 54 -1.58 38.50 28.27
C LYS A 54 -1.50 37.96 29.70
N ASP A 55 -1.14 38.83 30.65
CA ASP A 55 -1.11 38.49 32.07
C ASP A 55 -2.51 38.14 32.58
N ASP A 56 -3.51 38.95 32.21
CA ASP A 56 -4.93 38.63 32.39
C ASP A 56 -5.71 38.96 31.12
N TRP A 57 -5.86 37.97 30.24
CA TRP A 57 -6.64 38.12 29.02
C TRP A 57 -8.14 38.34 29.29
N ARG A 58 -8.67 37.95 30.46
CA ARG A 58 -10.10 38.12 30.77
C ARG A 58 -10.42 39.58 31.07
N ALA A 59 -9.52 40.28 31.77
CA ALA A 59 -9.59 41.72 31.99
C ALA A 59 -9.21 42.55 30.75
N SER A 60 -8.70 41.91 29.69
CA SER A 60 -8.37 42.60 28.44
C SER A 60 -9.58 43.30 27.87
N SER A 61 -9.41 44.56 27.45
CA SER A 61 -10.48 45.28 26.75
C SER A 61 -10.90 44.62 25.43
N ARG A 62 -10.13 43.65 24.92
CA ARG A 62 -10.48 42.85 23.73
C ARG A 62 -11.47 41.72 24.06
N ASN A 63 -11.67 41.42 25.35
CA ASN A 63 -12.72 40.50 25.84
C ASN A 63 -14.01 41.25 26.21
N LEU A 64 -14.28 42.41 25.58
CA LEU A 64 -15.50 43.17 25.83
C LEU A 64 -16.74 42.31 25.54
N GLY A 65 -17.67 42.24 26.50
CA GLY A 65 -18.87 41.40 26.38
C GLY A 65 -18.58 39.89 26.29
N GLY A 66 -17.42 39.45 26.78
CA GLY A 66 -16.98 38.05 26.77
C GLY A 66 -16.65 37.52 25.39
N ALA A 67 -16.20 38.36 24.46
CA ALA A 67 -15.97 37.96 23.07
C ALA A 67 -14.91 36.85 22.91
N VAL A 68 -13.81 36.93 23.68
CA VAL A 68 -12.75 35.92 23.66
C VAL A 68 -13.25 34.63 24.28
N GLU A 69 -13.94 34.74 25.41
CA GLU A 69 -14.53 33.59 26.10
C GLU A 69 -15.53 32.84 25.22
N LYS A 70 -16.44 33.57 24.56
CA LYS A 70 -17.40 33.00 23.61
C LYS A 70 -16.72 32.33 22.42
N LEU A 71 -15.61 32.87 21.92
CA LEU A 71 -14.85 32.23 20.86
C LEU A 71 -14.17 30.94 21.35
N ALA A 72 -13.58 30.96 22.54
CA ALA A 72 -12.96 29.77 23.15
C ALA A 72 -13.98 28.65 23.36
N SER A 73 -15.13 28.95 23.98
CA SER A 73 -16.21 27.98 24.17
C SER A 73 -16.72 27.43 22.85
N PHE A 74 -16.86 28.28 21.82
CA PHE A 74 -17.26 27.84 20.48
C PHE A 74 -16.24 26.86 19.87
N VAL A 75 -14.94 27.15 19.98
CA VAL A 75 -13.88 26.29 19.45
C VAL A 75 -13.87 24.94 20.16
N ASP A 76 -13.94 24.93 21.50
CA ASP A 76 -13.94 23.70 22.28
C ASP A 76 -15.20 22.86 22.03
N GLU A 77 -16.38 23.48 21.96
CA GLU A 77 -17.63 22.79 21.63
C GLU A 77 -17.56 22.15 20.24
N LYS A 78 -17.06 22.89 19.24
CA LYS A 78 -16.95 22.37 17.87
C LYS A 78 -15.94 21.23 17.77
N LEU A 79 -14.79 21.32 18.44
CA LEU A 79 -13.83 20.22 18.49
C LEU A 79 -14.42 19.00 19.19
N ARG A 80 -15.18 19.18 20.28
CA ARG A 80 -15.87 18.09 20.97
C ARG A 80 -16.87 17.39 20.05
N LEU A 81 -17.70 18.16 19.34
CA LEU A 81 -18.70 17.61 18.41
C LEU A 81 -18.06 16.88 17.23
N MET A 82 -16.98 17.44 16.66
CA MET A 82 -16.24 16.80 15.56
C MET A 82 -15.54 15.51 16.01
N ASN A 83 -14.94 15.51 17.20
CA ASN A 83 -14.35 14.30 17.79
C ASN A 83 -15.41 13.23 18.10
N HIS A 84 -16.60 13.62 18.57
CA HIS A 84 -17.69 12.66 18.82
C HIS A 84 -18.26 12.08 17.52
N GLY A 85 -18.36 12.88 16.46
CA GLY A 85 -18.72 12.42 15.12
C GLY A 85 -17.70 11.41 14.57
N MET A 86 -16.41 11.67 14.74
CA MET A 86 -15.34 10.73 14.40
C MET A 86 -15.44 9.43 15.20
N VAL A 87 -15.68 9.49 16.51
CA VAL A 87 -15.81 8.28 17.35
C VAL A 87 -17.03 7.44 16.95
N LEU A 88 -18.17 8.07 16.64
CA LEU A 88 -19.35 7.37 16.14
C LEU A 88 -19.14 6.77 14.74
N GLN A 89 -18.43 7.47 13.86
CA GLN A 89 -18.01 6.90 12.57
C GLN A 89 -17.04 5.72 12.76
N HIS A 90 -16.10 5.80 13.71
CA HIS A 90 -15.22 4.68 14.04
C HIS A 90 -15.97 3.49 14.64
N ALA A 91 -16.98 3.73 15.50
CA ALA A 91 -17.82 2.67 16.06
C ALA A 91 -18.74 2.03 15.00
N ALA A 92 -19.33 2.84 14.11
CA ALA A 92 -20.11 2.36 12.98
C ALA A 92 -19.25 1.57 11.98
N ARG A 93 -18.01 2.02 11.72
CA ARG A 93 -17.02 1.29 10.94
C ARG A 93 -16.64 -0.03 11.60
N ALA A 94 -16.37 -0.04 12.90
CA ALA A 94 -16.08 -1.27 13.64
C ALA A 94 -17.25 -2.27 13.61
N ALA A 95 -18.49 -1.77 13.68
CA ALA A 95 -19.70 -2.58 13.52
C ALA A 95 -19.85 -3.13 12.08
N GLN A 96 -19.56 -2.33 11.05
CA GLN A 96 -19.53 -2.79 9.65
C GLN A 96 -18.41 -3.79 9.37
N THR A 97 -17.21 -3.60 9.94
CA THR A 97 -16.11 -4.58 9.90
C THR A 97 -16.50 -5.89 10.60
N ARG A 98 -17.35 -5.82 11.63
CA ARG A 98 -17.88 -7.00 12.33
C ARG A 98 -18.95 -7.74 11.52
N ILE A 99 -19.69 -7.05 10.68
CA ILE A 99 -20.66 -7.66 9.74
C ILE A 99 -19.94 -8.24 8.50
N ALA A 100 -18.85 -7.62 8.03
CA ALA A 100 -17.97 -8.15 6.99
C ALA A 100 -17.09 -9.33 7.45
N ARG A 101 -17.05 -9.62 8.76
CA ARG A 101 -16.50 -10.84 9.36
C ARG A 101 -17.50 -12.02 9.31
N GLN A 102 -18.45 -12.00 8.37
CA GLN A 102 -19.04 -13.25 7.88
C GLN A 102 -17.88 -14.15 7.41
N GLU A 103 -17.75 -15.30 8.08
CA GLU A 103 -16.77 -16.38 7.91
C GLU A 103 -15.76 -16.14 6.79
N SER A 104 -14.62 -15.54 7.12
CA SER A 104 -13.46 -15.55 6.24
C SER A 104 -12.94 -16.98 6.20
N THR A 105 -13.44 -17.79 5.26
CA THR A 105 -12.86 -19.09 4.99
C THR A 105 -11.44 -18.87 4.50
N ILE A 106 -10.47 -19.44 5.22
CA ILE A 106 -9.06 -19.42 4.85
C ILE A 106 -8.78 -20.74 4.14
N TYR A 107 -8.23 -20.66 2.94
CA TYR A 107 -7.77 -21.83 2.19
C TYR A 107 -6.25 -21.82 2.09
N HIS A 108 -5.62 -22.79 2.72
CA HIS A 108 -4.17 -22.91 2.77
C HIS A 108 -3.65 -23.65 1.54
N VAL A 109 -2.71 -23.05 0.83
CA VAL A 109 -1.98 -23.65 -0.30
C VAL A 109 -0.56 -23.94 0.13
N SER A 110 -0.11 -25.18 -0.06
CA SER A 110 1.29 -25.59 0.05
C SER A 110 1.61 -26.67 -0.98
N LYS A 111 2.61 -26.45 -1.84
CA LYS A 111 2.96 -27.39 -2.91
C LYS A 111 4.44 -27.31 -3.31
N GLU A 112 5.13 -28.44 -3.42
CA GLU A 112 6.46 -28.49 -4.06
C GLU A 112 6.34 -28.35 -5.58
N VAL A 113 7.16 -27.48 -6.14
CA VAL A 113 7.32 -27.19 -7.55
C VAL A 113 8.72 -27.61 -7.99
N GLU A 114 8.82 -28.23 -9.15
CA GLU A 114 10.07 -28.63 -9.77
C GLU A 114 10.17 -28.02 -11.18
N GLN A 115 11.27 -27.33 -11.44
CA GLN A 115 11.62 -26.75 -12.75
C GLN A 115 12.94 -27.34 -13.23
N VAL A 116 12.98 -27.67 -14.52
CA VAL A 116 14.18 -28.16 -15.17
C VAL A 116 14.68 -27.11 -16.16
N GLN A 117 15.90 -26.64 -15.94
CA GLN A 117 16.61 -25.77 -16.87
C GLN A 117 17.47 -26.62 -17.80
N ARG A 118 17.34 -26.41 -19.12
CA ARG A 118 18.20 -27.05 -20.12
C ARG A 118 19.54 -26.33 -20.20
N ARG A 119 20.37 -26.53 -19.18
CA ARG A 119 21.82 -26.36 -19.27
C ARG A 119 22.44 -27.72 -19.67
N THR A 120 23.71 -27.74 -20.03
CA THR A 120 24.46 -28.99 -20.23
C THR A 120 25.51 -29.09 -19.12
N PRO A 121 25.32 -29.97 -18.11
CA PRO A 121 24.18 -30.87 -17.88
C PRO A 121 22.89 -30.14 -17.43
N PRO A 122 21.70 -30.75 -17.59
CA PRO A 122 20.45 -30.16 -17.12
C PRO A 122 20.49 -29.90 -15.61
N VAL A 123 19.94 -28.77 -15.18
CA VAL A 123 19.87 -28.40 -13.77
C VAL A 123 18.41 -28.40 -13.34
N THR A 124 18.10 -29.11 -12.27
CA THR A 124 16.76 -29.15 -11.68
C THR A 124 16.73 -28.27 -10.44
N TYR A 125 15.76 -27.38 -10.37
CA TYR A 125 15.47 -26.55 -9.21
C TYR A 125 14.15 -27.01 -8.60
N LYS A 126 14.13 -27.14 -7.28
CA LYS A 126 12.94 -27.46 -6.51
C LYS A 126 12.66 -26.34 -5.53
N TRP A 127 11.40 -25.97 -5.40
CA TRP A 127 10.98 -25.03 -4.39
C TRP A 127 9.56 -25.28 -3.92
N TRP A 128 9.19 -24.64 -2.81
CA TRP A 128 7.84 -24.72 -2.28
C TRP A 128 7.04 -23.50 -2.67
N VAL A 129 5.76 -23.68 -2.98
CA VAL A 129 4.78 -22.61 -3.12
C VAL A 129 3.85 -22.65 -1.92
N ARG A 130 3.73 -21.54 -1.18
CA ARG A 130 2.91 -21.42 0.02
C ARG A 130 2.16 -20.09 0.11
N PHE A 131 0.84 -20.12 0.17
CA PHE A 131 0.03 -18.92 0.43
C PHE A 131 -1.35 -19.26 0.97
N ASP A 132 -1.99 -18.28 1.60
CA ASP A 132 -3.38 -18.38 2.03
C ASP A 132 -4.27 -17.64 1.04
N MET A 133 -5.44 -18.19 0.74
CA MET A 133 -6.52 -17.47 0.06
C MET A 133 -7.63 -17.15 1.06
N ILE A 134 -8.04 -15.89 1.06
CA ILE A 134 -9.06 -15.38 1.98
C ILE A 134 -10.07 -14.58 1.19
N GLN A 135 -11.34 -14.98 1.24
CA GLN A 135 -12.43 -14.23 0.62
C GLN A 135 -13.05 -13.28 1.64
N ARG A 136 -13.12 -12.00 1.29
CA ARG A 136 -13.75 -10.92 2.07
C ARG A 136 -14.73 -10.17 1.17
N GLY A 137 -15.98 -10.64 1.14
CA GLY A 137 -16.99 -10.10 0.23
C GLY A 137 -16.59 -10.27 -1.24
N THR A 138 -16.38 -9.16 -1.94
CA THR A 138 -15.97 -9.10 -3.36
C THR A 138 -14.45 -9.08 -3.56
N VAL A 139 -13.65 -9.29 -2.52
CA VAL A 139 -12.19 -9.34 -2.59
C VAL A 139 -11.72 -10.76 -2.27
N VAL A 140 -10.79 -11.27 -3.06
CA VAL A 140 -10.04 -12.50 -2.76
C VAL A 140 -8.58 -12.10 -2.55
N GLU A 141 -8.11 -12.23 -1.32
CA GLU A 141 -6.73 -11.96 -0.94
C GLU A 141 -5.90 -13.24 -1.07
N VAL A 142 -4.76 -13.15 -1.76
CA VAL A 142 -3.68 -14.13 -1.76
C VAL A 142 -2.58 -13.60 -0.86
N VAL A 143 -2.38 -14.25 0.29
CA VAL A 143 -1.45 -13.83 1.33
C VAL A 143 -0.23 -14.72 1.28
N VAL A 144 0.92 -14.14 0.94
CA VAL A 144 2.21 -14.83 0.95
C VAL A 144 2.92 -14.48 2.26
N HIS A 145 3.28 -15.51 3.02
CA HIS A 145 3.91 -15.35 4.33
C HIS A 145 5.43 -15.41 4.20
N ILE A 146 6.13 -14.39 4.66
CA ILE A 146 7.59 -14.26 4.52
C ILE A 146 8.24 -13.99 5.88
N LYS A 147 9.36 -14.67 6.14
CA LYS A 147 10.29 -14.36 7.21
C LYS A 147 11.57 -13.77 6.63
N PRO A 148 11.76 -12.44 6.71
CA PRO A 148 13.00 -11.81 6.25
C PRO A 148 14.13 -12.10 7.25
N VAL A 149 15.28 -12.52 6.73
CA VAL A 149 16.55 -12.65 7.45
C VAL A 149 17.43 -11.48 7.01
N ILE A 150 17.51 -10.48 7.89
CA ILE A 150 18.24 -9.22 7.65
C ILE A 150 19.39 -9.11 8.66
N GLY A 151 20.60 -8.84 8.15
CA GLY A 151 21.78 -8.61 9.00
C GLY A 151 21.75 -7.30 9.79
N ASN A 152 20.97 -6.31 9.35
CA ASN A 152 20.80 -5.02 10.02
C ASN A 152 19.31 -4.71 10.29
N LEU A 153 18.83 -5.02 11.49
CA LEU A 153 17.42 -4.86 11.88
C LEU A 153 16.89 -3.43 11.73
N ALA A 154 17.76 -2.40 11.75
CA ALA A 154 17.35 -1.01 11.54
C ALA A 154 16.76 -0.77 10.14
N LEU A 155 17.03 -1.67 9.19
CA LEU A 155 16.55 -1.57 7.80
C LEU A 155 15.29 -2.41 7.54
N LEU A 156 14.86 -3.21 8.52
CA LEU A 156 13.74 -4.15 8.37
C LEU A 156 12.44 -3.45 7.97
N ASP A 157 12.02 -2.43 8.70
CA ASP A 157 10.79 -1.68 8.42
C ASP A 157 10.80 -1.05 7.02
N SER A 158 11.94 -0.51 6.60
CA SER A 158 12.09 0.10 5.27
C SER A 158 11.99 -0.94 4.17
N VAL A 159 12.64 -2.09 4.35
CA VAL A 159 12.62 -3.20 3.38
C VAL A 159 11.21 -3.78 3.26
N GLN A 160 10.53 -4.03 4.39
CA GLN A 160 9.17 -4.55 4.41
C GLN A 160 8.19 -3.63 3.67
N LYS A 161 8.24 -2.32 3.96
CA LYS A 161 7.39 -1.32 3.29
C LYS A 161 7.69 -1.24 1.79
N PHE A 162 8.96 -1.29 1.42
CA PHE A 162 9.38 -1.25 0.02
C PHE A 162 8.85 -2.47 -0.76
N TRP A 163 9.05 -3.69 -0.26
CA TRP A 163 8.57 -4.89 -0.93
C TRP A 163 7.05 -4.94 -1.05
N ALA A 164 6.34 -4.68 0.06
CA ALA A 164 4.88 -4.64 0.05
C ALA A 164 4.36 -3.64 -1.00
N LEU A 165 4.94 -2.44 -1.04
CA LEU A 165 4.56 -1.42 -2.01
C LEU A 165 4.74 -1.88 -3.47
N HIS A 166 5.90 -2.47 -3.79
CA HIS A 166 6.21 -2.85 -5.16
C HIS A 166 5.39 -4.06 -5.63
N ILE A 167 5.19 -5.04 -4.75
CA ILE A 167 4.37 -6.22 -5.05
C ILE A 167 2.91 -5.84 -5.21
N GLU A 168 2.34 -5.08 -4.26
CA GLU A 168 0.95 -4.66 -4.34
C GLU A 168 0.69 -3.79 -5.57
N ARG A 169 1.65 -2.95 -5.99
CA ARG A 169 1.51 -2.15 -7.22
C ARG A 169 1.55 -3.00 -8.49
N ALA A 170 2.41 -4.01 -8.53
CA ALA A 170 2.64 -4.79 -9.74
C ALA A 170 1.57 -5.87 -9.92
N TRP A 171 1.27 -6.64 -8.87
CA TRP A 171 0.47 -7.86 -8.96
C TRP A 171 -1.04 -7.65 -8.74
N ASN A 172 -1.47 -6.53 -8.13
CA ASN A 172 -2.90 -6.25 -7.89
C ASN A 172 -3.57 -5.60 -9.11
N ILE A 173 -3.51 -6.30 -10.23
CA ILE A 173 -4.00 -5.86 -11.54
C ILE A 173 -5.08 -6.78 -12.13
N ALA A 174 -5.45 -7.83 -11.39
CA ALA A 174 -6.28 -8.93 -11.88
C ALA A 174 -7.63 -9.01 -11.17
N THR A 175 -8.59 -9.66 -11.81
CA THR A 175 -9.94 -9.92 -11.30
C THR A 175 -10.32 -11.36 -11.58
N ILE A 176 -10.93 -12.02 -10.59
CA ILE A 176 -11.54 -13.33 -10.75
C ILE A 176 -12.96 -13.14 -11.29
N ILE A 177 -13.28 -13.87 -12.36
CA ILE A 177 -14.62 -13.95 -12.95
C ILE A 177 -15.20 -15.33 -12.65
N GLU A 178 -16.24 -15.40 -11.82
CA GLU A 178 -16.93 -16.64 -11.43
C GLU A 178 -18.43 -16.45 -11.64
N ARG A 179 -19.05 -17.21 -12.56
CA ARG A 179 -20.50 -17.13 -12.89
C ARG A 179 -21.01 -15.70 -13.17
N GLY A 180 -20.17 -14.83 -13.75
CA GLY A 180 -20.51 -13.44 -14.03
C GLY A 180 -20.32 -12.48 -12.85
N ALA A 181 -20.07 -12.99 -11.63
CA ALA A 181 -19.59 -12.19 -10.52
C ALA A 181 -18.10 -11.85 -10.71
N ARG A 182 -17.71 -10.67 -10.25
CA ARG A 182 -16.33 -10.17 -10.31
C ARG A 182 -15.80 -10.04 -8.89
N TYR A 183 -14.64 -10.63 -8.64
CA TYR A 183 -13.91 -10.48 -7.39
C TYR A 183 -12.55 -9.86 -7.65
N ASP A 184 -12.21 -8.82 -6.89
CA ASP A 184 -10.89 -8.19 -6.96
C ASP A 184 -9.84 -9.15 -6.40
N LEU A 185 -8.81 -9.46 -7.19
CA LEU A 185 -7.71 -10.32 -6.74
C LEU A 185 -6.60 -9.44 -6.18
N GLN A 186 -6.31 -9.62 -4.89
CA GLN A 186 -5.28 -8.85 -4.20
C GLN A 186 -4.20 -9.76 -3.66
N PHE A 187 -2.96 -9.41 -3.93
CA PHE A 187 -1.77 -10.01 -3.35
C PHE A 187 -1.28 -9.16 -2.19
N ARG A 188 -0.86 -9.84 -1.13
CA ARG A 188 -0.32 -9.21 0.07
C ARG A 188 0.84 -10.01 0.62
N LEU A 189 1.88 -9.30 1.05
CA LEU A 189 2.92 -9.89 1.88
C LEU A 189 2.53 -9.80 3.35
N ASN A 190 2.69 -10.91 4.06
CA ASN A 190 2.60 -10.97 5.51
C ASN A 190 3.96 -11.33 6.10
N PHE A 191 4.59 -10.35 6.75
CA PHE A 191 5.87 -10.56 7.42
C PHE A 191 5.64 -11.25 8.77
N THR A 192 6.37 -12.33 9.03
CA THR A 192 6.21 -13.14 10.24
C THR A 192 7.54 -13.62 10.78
N ASP A 193 7.65 -13.75 12.09
CA ASP A 193 8.81 -14.34 12.75
C ASP A 193 8.77 -15.88 12.77
N SER A 194 7.61 -16.47 12.48
CA SER A 194 7.40 -17.92 12.43
C SER A 194 7.96 -18.53 11.13
N ILE A 195 8.82 -19.53 11.27
CA ILE A 195 9.40 -20.27 10.13
C ILE A 195 8.46 -21.36 9.64
N ALA A 196 7.64 -21.94 10.53
CA ALA A 196 6.81 -23.10 10.22
C ALA A 196 5.93 -22.86 8.99
N ASP A 197 5.54 -21.59 8.79
CA ASP A 197 4.56 -21.19 7.80
C ASP A 197 4.98 -20.08 6.83
N ALA A 198 6.28 -19.84 6.67
CA ALA A 198 6.78 -18.73 5.88
C ALA A 198 7.95 -19.09 4.97
N TYR A 199 8.08 -18.37 3.86
CA TYR A 199 9.30 -18.34 3.09
C TYR A 199 10.40 -17.62 3.85
N VAL A 200 11.53 -18.30 4.07
CA VAL A 200 12.71 -17.64 4.63
C VAL A 200 13.41 -16.92 3.49
N VAL A 201 13.60 -15.61 3.65
CA VAL A 201 14.22 -14.76 2.61
C VAL A 201 15.39 -14.01 3.21
N ASN A 202 16.60 -14.32 2.76
CA ASN A 202 17.81 -13.58 3.06
C ASN A 202 17.81 -12.25 2.28
N VAL A 203 18.03 -11.15 2.98
CA VAL A 203 18.15 -9.84 2.34
C VAL A 203 19.61 -9.57 2.05
N LYS A 204 19.98 -9.69 0.77
CA LYS A 204 21.33 -9.38 0.29
C LYS A 204 21.39 -7.92 -0.14
N ASN A 205 22.44 -7.22 0.28
CA ASN A 205 22.63 -5.77 0.05
C ASN A 205 21.45 -4.96 0.59
N PRO A 206 21.36 -4.68 1.91
CA PRO A 206 20.34 -3.79 2.43
C PRO A 206 20.65 -2.33 2.01
N PRO A 207 19.69 -1.40 2.05
CA PRO A 207 19.89 -0.05 1.53
C PRO A 207 21.15 0.61 2.10
N PRO A 208 22.01 1.22 1.26
CA PRO A 208 22.96 2.18 1.79
C PRO A 208 22.15 3.29 2.45
N ASP A 209 22.68 3.85 3.53
CA ASP A 209 22.13 5.07 4.15
C ASP A 209 21.81 6.07 3.03
N GLU A 210 20.58 6.58 3.00
CA GLU A 210 20.09 7.49 1.96
C GLU A 210 20.99 8.73 1.88
N THR A 211 21.53 9.15 3.02
CA THR A 211 22.53 10.22 3.13
C THR A 211 23.83 9.87 2.41
N ALA A 212 24.32 8.64 2.59
CA ALA A 212 25.52 8.14 1.94
C ALA A 212 25.33 7.97 0.42
N TYR A 213 24.14 7.54 -0.02
CA TYR A 213 23.83 7.39 -1.44
C TYR A 213 23.79 8.75 -2.16
N VAL A 214 23.06 9.73 -1.61
CA VAL A 214 22.96 11.08 -2.19
C VAL A 214 24.33 11.76 -2.24
N ALA A 215 25.18 11.53 -1.23
CA ALA A 215 26.55 12.02 -1.22
C ALA A 215 27.43 11.39 -2.32
N GLN A 216 27.24 10.10 -2.61
CA GLN A 216 28.03 9.38 -3.61
C GLN A 216 27.57 9.67 -5.05
N PHE A 217 26.27 9.95 -5.27
CA PHE A 217 25.69 10.18 -6.59
C PHE A 217 24.83 11.46 -6.64
N PRO A 218 25.46 12.64 -6.56
CA PRO A 218 24.73 13.90 -6.56
C PRO A 218 23.95 14.10 -7.87
N GLY A 219 22.66 14.43 -7.75
CA GLY A 219 21.78 14.72 -8.90
C GLY A 219 21.09 13.50 -9.51
N VAL A 220 21.41 12.28 -9.08
CA VAL A 220 20.65 11.09 -9.43
C VAL A 220 19.53 10.91 -8.42
N ASN A 221 18.28 10.82 -8.87
CA ASN A 221 17.19 10.43 -7.99
C ASN A 221 17.58 9.08 -7.36
N PRO A 222 17.68 8.98 -6.03
CA PRO A 222 18.08 7.74 -5.38
C PRO A 222 17.23 6.55 -5.81
N ARG A 223 15.97 6.79 -6.18
CA ARG A 223 15.07 5.76 -6.71
C ARG A 223 15.46 5.25 -8.11
N ASP A 224 15.94 6.12 -8.99
CA ASP A 224 16.26 5.80 -10.39
C ASP A 224 17.69 5.26 -10.52
N GLY A 225 18.63 5.78 -9.72
CA GLY A 225 19.99 5.25 -9.68
C GLY A 225 20.12 3.92 -8.95
N ARG A 226 19.18 3.56 -8.07
CA ARG A 226 19.17 2.23 -7.43
C ARG A 226 18.81 1.12 -8.44
N ALA A 227 17.91 1.39 -9.38
CA ALA A 227 17.46 0.45 -10.41
C ALA A 227 18.51 0.08 -11.47
N MET A 228 19.61 0.85 -11.59
CA MET A 228 20.59 0.68 -12.69
C MET A 228 21.92 0.02 -12.28
N TRP A 229 22.21 -0.13 -10.98
CA TRP A 229 23.60 -0.36 -10.52
C TRP A 229 24.03 -1.81 -10.29
N ALA A 230 23.20 -2.81 -10.58
CA ALA A 230 23.69 -4.18 -10.70
C ALA A 230 22.80 -4.98 -11.65
N ARG A 231 23.32 -5.34 -12.82
CA ARG A 231 22.87 -6.53 -13.54
C ARG A 231 23.20 -7.75 -12.67
N ALA A 232 22.36 -8.02 -11.69
CA ALA A 232 22.40 -9.23 -10.92
C ALA A 232 20.97 -9.72 -10.90
N GLY A 233 20.63 -10.60 -11.86
CA GLY A 233 19.47 -11.46 -11.62
C GLY A 233 19.64 -12.07 -10.24
N THR A 234 18.61 -12.01 -9.40
CA THR A 234 18.64 -12.72 -8.13
C THR A 234 18.72 -14.20 -8.47
N PRO A 235 19.82 -14.90 -8.13
CA PRO A 235 20.00 -16.27 -8.60
C PRO A 235 19.10 -17.26 -7.87
N HIS A 236 18.42 -16.85 -6.78
CA HIS A 236 17.64 -17.72 -5.91
C HIS A 236 16.49 -16.99 -5.21
N MET A 237 15.37 -17.71 -5.04
CA MET A 237 14.15 -17.23 -4.35
C MET A 237 14.33 -16.85 -2.88
N GLU A 238 15.42 -17.31 -2.27
CA GLU A 238 15.77 -17.01 -0.88
C GLU A 238 16.63 -15.76 -0.76
N ASP A 239 16.95 -15.05 -1.85
CA ASP A 239 17.80 -13.87 -1.85
C ASP A 239 17.08 -12.68 -2.46
N TRP A 240 16.81 -11.64 -1.68
CA TRP A 240 16.15 -10.43 -2.19
C TRP A 240 17.06 -9.22 -1.98
N ALA A 241 17.22 -8.41 -3.03
CA ALA A 241 17.93 -7.13 -2.98
C ALA A 241 16.94 -5.97 -3.11
N HIS A 242 17.19 -4.85 -2.42
CA HIS A 242 16.33 -3.65 -2.50
C HIS A 242 16.61 -2.77 -3.72
N VAL A 243 17.72 -2.99 -4.42
CA VAL A 243 18.15 -2.11 -5.54
C VAL A 243 17.31 -2.32 -6.80
N ASP A 244 16.66 -3.47 -6.95
CA ASP A 244 15.87 -3.76 -8.14
C ASP A 244 14.42 -4.11 -7.78
N SER A 245 13.52 -3.16 -8.01
CA SER A 245 12.08 -3.39 -7.84
C SER A 245 11.56 -4.50 -8.76
N GLN A 246 12.19 -4.74 -9.91
CA GLN A 246 11.78 -5.80 -10.83
C GLN A 246 12.17 -7.18 -10.29
N ALA A 247 13.34 -7.30 -9.67
CA ALA A 247 13.74 -8.54 -8.98
C ALA A 247 12.73 -8.90 -7.87
N VAL A 248 12.34 -7.95 -7.03
CA VAL A 248 11.31 -8.18 -5.99
C VAL A 248 9.98 -8.65 -6.60
N ILE A 249 9.56 -8.07 -7.73
CA ILE A 249 8.33 -8.44 -8.42
C ILE A 249 8.45 -9.85 -9.04
N HIS A 250 9.61 -10.18 -9.61
CA HIS A 250 9.94 -11.49 -10.19
C HIS A 250 9.93 -12.61 -9.14
N GLU A 251 10.66 -12.42 -8.05
CA GLU A 251 10.73 -13.42 -6.97
C GLU A 251 9.36 -13.67 -6.33
N PHE A 252 8.53 -12.62 -6.20
CA PHE A 252 7.15 -12.79 -5.77
C PHE A 252 6.34 -13.67 -6.73
N GLY A 253 6.59 -13.56 -8.04
CA GLY A 253 6.01 -14.44 -9.05
C GLY A 253 6.25 -15.91 -8.73
N HIS A 254 7.48 -16.29 -8.36
CA HIS A 254 7.78 -17.67 -7.97
C HIS A 254 7.02 -18.13 -6.73
N MET A 255 6.83 -17.25 -5.74
CA MET A 255 6.10 -17.55 -4.51
C MET A 255 4.60 -17.81 -4.74
N ILE A 256 4.07 -17.42 -5.89
CA ILE A 256 2.70 -17.73 -6.32
C ILE A 256 2.66 -18.75 -7.47
N GLY A 257 3.78 -19.43 -7.74
CA GLY A 257 3.88 -20.53 -8.69
C GLY A 257 4.21 -20.16 -10.13
N CYS A 258 4.69 -18.95 -10.39
CA CYS A 258 5.22 -18.58 -11.71
C CYS A 258 6.60 -19.21 -11.90
N PRO A 259 6.85 -19.92 -13.02
CA PRO A 259 8.19 -20.37 -13.36
C PRO A 259 9.01 -19.27 -14.04
N ASP A 260 10.33 -19.46 -14.13
CA ASP A 260 11.13 -18.64 -15.04
C ASP A 260 10.69 -18.82 -16.50
N GLU A 261 10.78 -17.75 -17.26
CA GLU A 261 10.48 -17.69 -18.68
C GLU A 261 11.72 -17.42 -19.56
N TYR A 262 12.91 -17.27 -19.00
CA TYR A 262 14.14 -17.44 -19.80
C TYR A 262 14.34 -18.91 -20.15
N TRP A 263 15.31 -19.27 -21.01
CA TRP A 263 15.50 -20.61 -21.62
C TRP A 263 15.52 -21.77 -20.61
N THR A 264 14.34 -22.19 -20.15
CA THR A 264 14.07 -23.24 -19.17
C THR A 264 12.96 -24.10 -19.75
N ILE A 265 13.16 -25.43 -19.81
CA ILE A 265 12.24 -26.32 -20.50
C ILE A 265 11.93 -27.50 -19.57
N SER A 266 10.68 -27.54 -19.13
CA SER A 266 9.95 -28.60 -18.43
C SER A 266 9.71 -28.39 -16.94
N HIS A 267 8.43 -28.52 -16.56
CA HIS A 267 7.94 -28.58 -15.19
C HIS A 267 7.28 -29.94 -14.99
N LYS A 268 7.77 -30.76 -14.06
CA LYS A 268 7.25 -32.13 -13.86
C LYS A 268 5.98 -32.20 -13.00
N ASN A 269 5.63 -31.14 -12.26
CA ASN A 269 4.61 -31.19 -11.20
C ASN A 269 3.40 -30.25 -11.39
N PHE A 270 3.29 -29.55 -12.52
CA PHE A 270 2.06 -28.86 -12.91
C PHE A 270 1.33 -29.72 -13.94
N GLY A 271 0.05 -30.03 -13.71
CA GLY A 271 -0.77 -30.93 -14.55
C GLY A 271 -1.00 -30.45 -15.99
N HIS A 272 -0.34 -29.37 -16.41
CA HIS A 272 -0.28 -28.90 -17.79
C HIS A 272 1.16 -28.48 -18.11
N THR A 273 1.77 -29.15 -19.09
CA THR A 273 2.91 -28.59 -19.83
C THR A 273 2.44 -27.35 -20.55
N TYR A 274 3.00 -26.19 -20.24
CA TYR A 274 2.77 -25.00 -21.06
C TYR A 274 3.51 -25.20 -22.37
N ASP A 275 2.73 -25.50 -23.41
CA ASP A 275 3.24 -25.57 -24.76
C ASP A 275 3.75 -24.18 -25.16
N SER A 276 4.96 -24.08 -25.70
CA SER A 276 5.44 -22.84 -26.31
C SER A 276 4.71 -22.54 -27.63
N SER A 277 4.03 -23.55 -28.21
CA SER A 277 3.29 -23.46 -29.47
C SER A 277 1.96 -22.68 -29.40
N ILE A 278 1.34 -22.53 -28.22
CA ILE A 278 0.11 -21.71 -28.05
C ILE A 278 0.32 -20.22 -28.34
N TYR A 279 1.57 -19.75 -28.45
CA TYR A 279 1.87 -18.34 -28.70
C TYR A 279 2.24 -18.00 -30.15
N ASN A 280 2.29 -19.00 -31.05
CA ASN A 280 2.54 -18.83 -32.48
C ASN A 280 3.65 -17.78 -32.81
N LYS A 281 4.70 -17.71 -31.98
CA LYS A 281 5.80 -16.74 -32.04
C LYS A 281 7.12 -17.30 -31.49
N GLU A 282 8.21 -16.66 -31.90
CA GLU A 282 9.58 -16.79 -31.39
C GLU A 282 9.66 -16.69 -29.84
N PRO A 283 10.73 -17.22 -29.20
CA PRO A 283 10.86 -17.46 -27.76
C PRO A 283 10.43 -16.29 -26.87
N PHE A 284 10.04 -16.63 -25.63
CA PHE A 284 9.57 -15.76 -24.55
C PHE A 284 9.96 -14.29 -24.73
N THR A 285 8.96 -13.42 -24.82
CA THR A 285 9.18 -11.99 -25.03
C THR A 285 10.14 -11.47 -23.97
N SER A 286 11.18 -10.73 -24.39
CA SER A 286 12.07 -10.00 -23.49
C SER A 286 11.31 -9.10 -22.49
N GLU A 287 10.05 -8.81 -22.76
CA GLU A 287 9.18 -7.98 -21.93
C GLU A 287 8.50 -8.72 -20.75
N SER A 288 8.70 -10.01 -20.51
CA SER A 288 8.06 -10.69 -19.37
C SER A 288 8.85 -10.48 -18.08
N ILE A 289 8.15 -10.17 -16.98
CA ILE A 289 8.80 -10.05 -15.67
C ILE A 289 9.44 -11.36 -15.21
N MET A 290 8.93 -12.51 -15.68
CA MET A 290 9.52 -13.82 -15.38
C MET A 290 10.67 -14.20 -16.30
N ASN A 291 10.99 -13.39 -17.32
CA ASN A 291 12.06 -13.62 -18.29
C ASN A 291 13.25 -12.68 -18.07
N ASP A 292 12.97 -11.38 -17.91
CA ASP A 292 13.99 -10.35 -17.78
C ASP A 292 13.63 -9.34 -16.69
N THR A 293 14.42 -9.33 -15.62
CA THR A 293 14.30 -8.34 -14.54
C THR A 293 15.01 -7.03 -14.85
N SER A 294 15.81 -6.98 -15.93
CA SER A 294 16.64 -5.83 -16.30
C SER A 294 15.97 -4.86 -17.28
N SER A 295 14.85 -5.27 -17.90
CA SER A 295 13.99 -4.42 -18.73
C SER A 295 12.65 -4.21 -18.02
N ASN A 296 11.77 -3.35 -18.57
CA ASN A 296 10.44 -3.07 -18.02
C ASN A 296 9.51 -4.30 -18.12
N GLY A 297 9.84 -5.35 -17.37
CA GLY A 297 9.14 -6.63 -17.34
C GLY A 297 7.67 -6.44 -16.99
N ARG A 298 6.82 -7.15 -17.71
CA ARG A 298 5.36 -7.07 -17.65
C ARG A 298 4.81 -8.34 -17.02
N ILE A 299 3.80 -8.17 -16.19
CA ILE A 299 2.98 -9.25 -15.69
C ILE A 299 1.92 -9.57 -16.75
N HIS A 300 1.76 -10.85 -17.04
CA HIS A 300 0.83 -11.37 -18.02
C HIS A 300 -0.23 -12.25 -17.36
N GLN A 301 -1.39 -12.40 -18.00
CA GLN A 301 -2.51 -13.16 -17.44
C GLN A 301 -2.11 -14.61 -17.08
N ARG A 302 -1.17 -15.20 -17.84
CA ARG A 302 -0.65 -16.55 -17.58
C ARG A 302 0.03 -16.71 -16.22
N HIS A 303 0.53 -15.63 -15.62
CA HIS A 303 1.18 -15.65 -14.30
C HIS A 303 0.18 -15.93 -13.16
N PHE A 304 -1.12 -15.76 -13.38
CA PHE A 304 -2.15 -16.05 -12.38
C PHE A 304 -2.69 -17.48 -12.43
N ARG A 305 -2.23 -18.33 -13.36
CA ARG A 305 -2.80 -19.67 -13.58
C ARG A 305 -2.75 -20.58 -12.37
N PHE A 306 -1.66 -20.55 -11.60
CA PHE A 306 -1.60 -21.40 -10.40
C PHE A 306 -2.60 -20.93 -9.35
N VAL A 307 -2.72 -19.62 -9.11
CA VAL A 307 -3.72 -19.03 -8.22
C VAL A 307 -5.14 -19.37 -8.69
N GLU A 308 -5.42 -19.30 -9.99
CA GLU A 308 -6.70 -19.70 -10.58
C GLU A 308 -7.03 -21.18 -10.30
N GLN A 309 -6.06 -22.08 -10.49
CA GLN A 309 -6.23 -23.51 -10.20
C GLN A 309 -6.55 -23.74 -8.72
N GLN A 310 -5.82 -23.06 -7.82
CA GLN A 310 -6.07 -23.19 -6.38
C GLN A 310 -7.43 -22.62 -6.01
N TYR A 311 -7.83 -21.47 -6.56
CA TYR A 311 -9.13 -20.89 -6.32
C TYR A 311 -10.25 -21.83 -6.78
N ASN A 312 -10.12 -22.42 -7.97
CA ASN A 312 -11.07 -23.40 -8.47
C ASN A 312 -11.14 -24.67 -7.61
N ALA A 313 -9.99 -25.16 -7.12
CA ALA A 313 -9.94 -26.29 -6.18
C ALA A 313 -10.66 -25.96 -4.87
N TRP A 314 -10.46 -24.76 -4.34
CA TRP A 314 -11.15 -24.27 -3.14
C TRP A 314 -12.66 -24.15 -3.33
N ARG A 315 -13.13 -23.78 -4.52
CA ARG A 315 -14.56 -23.53 -4.81
C ARG A 315 -15.33 -24.78 -5.26
N GLN A 316 -14.69 -25.96 -5.34
CA GLN A 316 -15.38 -27.19 -5.73
C GLN A 316 -16.65 -27.43 -4.90
N PRO A 317 -17.75 -27.93 -5.52
CA PRO A 317 -17.86 -28.41 -6.90
C PRO A 317 -18.30 -27.34 -7.93
N ASN A 318 -18.18 -26.05 -7.62
CA ASN A 318 -18.68 -24.96 -8.47
C ASN A 318 -17.85 -24.77 -9.76
N PRO A 319 -18.41 -24.11 -10.81
CA PRO A 319 -17.81 -24.02 -12.15
C PRO A 319 -16.52 -23.22 -12.16
N ALA A 320 -15.73 -23.46 -13.22
CA ALA A 320 -14.44 -22.85 -13.46
C ALA A 320 -14.52 -21.30 -13.45
N ALA A 321 -13.94 -20.71 -12.41
CA ALA A 321 -13.55 -19.32 -12.41
C ALA A 321 -12.32 -19.12 -13.29
N ARG A 322 -12.19 -17.92 -13.84
CA ARG A 322 -11.00 -17.49 -14.58
C ARG A 322 -10.47 -16.16 -14.07
N ILE A 323 -9.16 -15.94 -14.16
CA ILE A 323 -8.51 -14.69 -13.78
C ILE A 323 -8.20 -13.90 -15.04
N GLU A 324 -8.66 -12.66 -15.10
CA GLU A 324 -8.40 -11.71 -16.19
C GLU A 324 -7.57 -10.54 -15.65
N ILE A 325 -6.58 -10.06 -16.41
CA ILE A 325 -5.98 -8.74 -16.16
C ILE A 325 -6.97 -7.71 -16.69
N VAL A 326 -7.48 -6.85 -15.82
CA VAL A 326 -8.56 -5.89 -16.16
C VAL A 326 -8.00 -4.52 -16.53
N ARG A 327 -6.68 -4.40 -16.72
CA ARG A 327 -6.00 -3.10 -16.74
C ARG A 327 -4.94 -3.00 -17.84
N ASP A 328 -5.26 -2.27 -18.91
CA ASP A 328 -4.28 -1.47 -19.67
C ASP A 328 -4.01 -0.20 -18.85
N VAL A 329 -2.91 -0.11 -18.09
CA VAL A 329 -2.52 1.15 -17.43
C VAL A 329 -1.02 1.26 -17.21
N SER A 330 -0.50 2.45 -17.48
CA SER A 330 0.87 2.82 -17.15
C SER A 330 1.11 2.81 -15.62
N PRO A 331 2.34 2.51 -15.16
CA PRO A 331 2.66 2.26 -13.74
C PRO A 331 2.28 3.38 -12.76
N GLU A 332 2.26 4.64 -13.19
CA GLU A 332 1.98 5.80 -12.33
C GLU A 332 0.49 5.99 -12.06
N THR A 333 -0.36 5.67 -13.03
CA THR A 333 -1.82 5.79 -12.92
C THR A 333 -2.39 4.71 -11.99
N THR A 334 -1.75 3.54 -11.95
CA THR A 334 -2.22 2.34 -11.25
C THR A 334 -2.15 2.48 -9.74
N LEU A 335 -1.13 3.11 -9.17
CA LEU A 335 -1.07 3.31 -7.72
C LEU A 335 -2.17 4.27 -7.26
N GLN A 336 -2.31 5.43 -7.90
CA GLN A 336 -3.29 6.43 -7.45
C GLN A 336 -4.71 5.90 -7.60
N MET A 337 -5.00 5.19 -8.70
CA MET A 337 -6.30 4.54 -8.88
C MET A 337 -6.50 3.32 -8.00
N ALA A 338 -5.47 2.50 -7.73
CA ALA A 338 -5.56 1.38 -6.79
C ALA A 338 -5.75 1.90 -5.36
N MET A 339 -5.02 2.93 -4.94
CA MET A 339 -5.22 3.59 -3.65
C MET A 339 -6.62 4.21 -3.56
N LYS A 340 -7.13 4.83 -4.64
CA LYS A 340 -8.50 5.35 -4.70
C LYS A 340 -9.55 4.24 -4.63
N SER A 341 -9.47 3.20 -5.47
CA SER A 341 -10.38 2.04 -5.40
C SER A 341 -10.29 1.30 -4.07
N ARG A 342 -9.09 1.21 -3.46
CA ARG A 342 -8.88 0.65 -2.13
C ARG A 342 -9.53 1.53 -1.07
N ARG A 343 -9.41 2.86 -1.17
CA ARG A 343 -10.14 3.80 -0.31
C ARG A 343 -11.65 3.68 -0.49
N GLN A 344 -12.16 3.57 -1.72
CA GLN A 344 -13.59 3.41 -2.00
C GLN A 344 -14.13 2.07 -1.47
N ALA A 345 -13.45 0.97 -1.74
CA ALA A 345 -13.82 -0.37 -1.29
C ALA A 345 -13.72 -0.53 0.25
N MET A 346 -12.87 0.26 0.90
CA MET A 346 -12.71 0.30 2.35
C MET A 346 -13.48 1.46 3.03
N GLY A 347 -14.24 2.28 2.28
CA GLY A 347 -15.03 3.39 2.82
C GLY A 347 -14.23 4.60 3.37
N TYR A 348 -13.06 4.90 2.79
CA TYR A 348 -12.12 5.98 3.12
C TYR A 348 -12.10 7.15 2.11
N ASP A 349 -13.03 7.21 1.16
CA ASP A 349 -13.25 8.41 0.33
C ASP A 349 -14.38 9.23 0.95
N ASP A 350 -14.03 10.42 1.45
CA ASP A 350 -14.95 11.52 1.81
C ASP A 350 -15.34 12.31 0.55
#